data_AF-A0A6M0SBT6-F1
#
_entry.id   AF-A0A6M0SBT6-F1
#
_cell.length_a   1.000
_cell.length_b   1.000
_cell.length_c   1.000
_cell.angle_alpha   90.00
_cell.angle_beta   90.00
_cell.angle_gamma   90.00
#
_symmetry.space_group_name_H-M   'P 1'
#
loop_
_entity.id
_entity.type
_entity.pdbx_description
1 polymer ?
#
loop_
_entity_poly.entity_id
_entity_poly.type
_entity_poly.pdbx_seq_one_letter_code
_entity_poly.pdbx_strand_id
1 'polypeptide(L)'
;MGKHILLIAVSTDELAIDTMEESPAIANVTALRKALLVDLEGLRDDQIITLINPNLRQMRHAIALMTYRCRHDDLCLIYYTGYGVLDPRTGAIYLPASDTDPHAVATTAISSDYIRQALPSLQEGLNRVMILDCLWSSLPQSNIDNPTMLQGGMSPNGHLPMPHLADCNCALLTALASSANPWPTVDLGLSLYTHYLIEGITTGLADTDADGGISIDDLQTYLARALSESHTDIFPIALYTHNETADTPLLAVPPYSPEREYRSSLEEYAHRHQGHIPPASRNILEFLRHQLGISVYQSQEIEANVMAPYAHHKDSCDRYRQAMLAALELENPLGKPLKKWLQHLQSELALSYEDVCAIEAQAMTHPGSAGHLQTLPRWLTPIDDQQPKLPAHVPNGRNGQDYYNS
;
A
#
# COMPACT_ATOMS: atom_id res chain seq x y z
N MET A 1 -28.75 -11.91 0.01
CA MET A 1 -27.78 -10.87 -0.30
C MET A 1 -27.03 -11.24 -1.57
N GLY A 2 -27.16 -10.46 -2.63
CA GLY A 2 -26.34 -10.59 -3.83
C GLY A 2 -24.94 -10.02 -3.60
N LYS A 3 -23.97 -10.52 -4.35
CA LYS A 3 -22.62 -9.96 -4.43
C LYS A 3 -22.35 -9.61 -5.88
N HIS A 4 -21.84 -8.41 -6.14
CA HIS A 4 -21.43 -7.92 -7.45
C HIS A 4 -20.02 -7.35 -7.31
N ILE A 5 -19.06 -8.00 -7.97
CA ILE A 5 -17.64 -7.69 -7.84
C ILE A 5 -17.11 -7.29 -9.22
N LEU A 6 -16.44 -6.15 -9.30
CA LEU A 6 -15.75 -5.67 -10.49
C LEU A 6 -14.26 -5.56 -10.19
N LEU A 7 -13.45 -6.35 -10.87
CA LEU A 7 -12.00 -6.36 -10.78
C LEU A 7 -11.42 -5.68 -12.03
N ILE A 8 -10.62 -4.64 -11.85
CA ILE A 8 -10.03 -3.87 -12.95
C ILE A 8 -8.51 -3.83 -12.79
N ALA A 9 -7.79 -4.30 -13.81
CA ALA A 9 -6.34 -4.17 -13.92
C ALA A 9 -5.98 -3.23 -15.09
N VAL A 10 -5.11 -2.26 -14.84
CA VAL A 10 -4.55 -1.38 -15.88
C VAL A 10 -3.03 -1.34 -15.75
N SER A 11 -2.33 -1.83 -16.77
CA SER A 11 -0.88 -2.01 -16.81
C SER A 11 -0.16 -1.06 -17.78
N THR A 12 -0.88 -0.15 -18.45
CA THR A 12 -0.40 0.57 -19.65
C THR A 12 0.66 1.65 -19.42
N ASP A 13 1.15 1.84 -18.19
CA ASP A 13 2.22 2.80 -17.88
C ASP A 13 3.24 2.25 -16.87
N GLU A 14 3.29 0.92 -16.69
CA GLU A 14 4.35 0.27 -15.91
C GLU A 14 5.67 0.44 -16.66
N LEU A 15 6.41 1.49 -16.30
CA LEU A 15 7.74 1.87 -16.79
C LEU A 15 8.48 0.71 -17.49
N ALA A 16 8.46 0.70 -18.83
CA ALA A 16 9.35 -0.07 -19.67
C ALA A 16 9.41 -1.60 -19.40
N ILE A 17 8.29 -2.25 -19.09
CA ILE A 17 8.23 -3.72 -19.10
C ILE A 17 7.79 -4.18 -20.50
N ASP A 18 8.74 -4.67 -21.29
CA ASP A 18 8.56 -5.15 -22.68
C ASP A 18 7.66 -6.40 -22.79
N THR A 19 7.14 -6.92 -21.67
CA THR A 19 6.27 -8.10 -21.66
C THR A 19 4.99 -7.85 -20.85
N MET A 20 3.85 -7.99 -21.54
CA MET A 20 2.51 -7.85 -20.99
C MET A 20 2.13 -8.97 -20.00
N GLU A 21 2.99 -10.00 -19.86
CA GLU A 21 2.78 -11.18 -19.00
C GLU A 21 3.31 -10.99 -17.57
N GLU A 22 4.04 -9.91 -17.27
CA GLU A 22 4.70 -9.69 -15.97
C GLU A 22 4.12 -8.54 -15.14
N SER A 23 2.98 -7.95 -15.56
CA SER A 23 2.36 -6.82 -14.83
C SER A 23 1.78 -7.24 -13.48
N PRO A 24 2.19 -6.61 -12.35
CA PRO A 24 1.61 -6.84 -11.04
C PRO A 24 0.10 -6.60 -11.02
N ALA A 25 -0.40 -5.59 -11.76
CA ALA A 25 -1.83 -5.31 -11.84
C ALA A 25 -2.63 -6.49 -12.41
N ILE A 26 -2.11 -7.14 -13.47
CA ILE A 26 -2.76 -8.31 -14.08
C ILE A 26 -2.66 -9.53 -13.16
N ALA A 27 -1.49 -9.77 -12.56
CA ALA A 27 -1.27 -10.84 -11.62
C ALA A 27 -2.22 -10.73 -10.40
N ASN A 28 -2.35 -9.53 -9.85
CA ASN A 28 -3.24 -9.18 -8.75
C ASN A 28 -4.69 -9.56 -9.02
N VAL A 29 -5.27 -9.08 -10.13
CA VAL A 29 -6.66 -9.39 -10.47
C VAL A 29 -6.85 -10.88 -10.75
N THR A 30 -5.87 -11.53 -11.37
CA THR A 30 -5.93 -12.96 -11.65
C THR A 30 -5.95 -13.79 -10.36
N ALA A 31 -5.05 -13.48 -9.43
CA ALA A 31 -4.98 -14.15 -8.14
C ALA A 31 -6.21 -13.86 -7.26
N LEU A 32 -6.65 -12.60 -7.20
CA LEU A 32 -7.84 -12.22 -6.44
C LEU A 32 -9.10 -12.87 -7.00
N ARG A 33 -9.28 -12.92 -8.33
CA ARG A 33 -10.41 -13.64 -8.95
C ARG A 33 -10.40 -15.11 -8.54
N LYS A 34 -9.24 -15.76 -8.60
CA LYS A 34 -9.10 -17.18 -8.22
C LYS A 34 -9.46 -17.39 -6.76
N ALA A 35 -8.91 -16.58 -5.86
CA ALA A 35 -9.20 -16.62 -4.42
C ALA A 35 -10.71 -16.47 -4.14
N LEU A 36 -11.34 -15.48 -4.78
CA LEU A 36 -12.77 -15.22 -4.62
C LEU A 36 -13.67 -16.36 -5.13
N LEU A 37 -13.23 -17.15 -6.11
CA LEU A 37 -14.02 -18.24 -6.71
C LEU A 37 -13.76 -19.62 -6.08
N VAL A 38 -12.53 -19.88 -5.65
CA VAL A 38 -12.10 -21.21 -5.21
C VAL A 38 -12.15 -21.32 -3.69
N ASP A 39 -11.72 -20.28 -2.98
CA ASP A 39 -11.43 -20.37 -1.56
C ASP A 39 -12.53 -19.75 -0.69
N LEU A 40 -13.42 -18.95 -1.29
CA LEU A 40 -14.58 -18.35 -0.63
C LEU A 40 -15.87 -19.01 -1.09
N GLU A 41 -16.56 -19.68 -0.15
CA GLU A 41 -17.86 -20.29 -0.43
C GLU A 41 -18.93 -19.23 -0.78
N GLY A 42 -19.75 -19.53 -1.79
CA GLY A 42 -20.95 -18.77 -2.12
C GLY A 42 -20.80 -17.66 -3.16
N LEU A 43 -19.60 -17.43 -3.72
CA LEU A 43 -19.41 -16.59 -4.91
C LEU A 43 -19.47 -17.42 -6.19
N ARG A 44 -20.23 -16.93 -7.17
CA ARG A 44 -20.35 -17.55 -8.49
C ARG A 44 -19.62 -16.72 -9.55
N ASP A 45 -19.23 -17.38 -10.63
CA ASP A 45 -18.51 -16.74 -11.74
C ASP A 45 -19.28 -15.55 -12.35
N ASP A 46 -20.61 -15.63 -12.42
CA ASP A 46 -21.49 -14.57 -12.95
C ASP A 46 -21.52 -13.30 -12.06
N GLN A 47 -21.01 -13.40 -10.83
CA GLN A 47 -20.96 -12.30 -9.86
C GLN A 47 -19.65 -11.52 -9.94
N ILE A 48 -18.64 -12.01 -10.68
CA ILE A 48 -17.32 -11.40 -10.76
C ILE A 48 -17.02 -11.01 -12.22
N ILE A 49 -16.98 -9.71 -12.47
CA ILE A 49 -16.57 -9.15 -13.77
C ILE A 49 -15.10 -8.75 -13.66
N THR A 50 -14.29 -9.22 -14.61
CA THR A 50 -12.87 -8.89 -14.68
C THR A 50 -12.60 -8.11 -15.97
N LEU A 51 -11.92 -6.96 -15.84
CA LEU A 51 -11.45 -6.15 -16.95
C LEU A 51 -9.93 -6.03 -16.89
N ILE A 52 -9.24 -6.42 -17.96
CA ILE A 52 -7.79 -6.26 -18.13
C ILE A 52 -7.55 -5.23 -19.22
N ASN A 53 -6.81 -4.18 -18.88
CA ASN A 53 -6.54 -3.03 -19.74
C ASN A 53 -7.79 -2.49 -20.46
N PRO A 54 -8.90 -2.23 -19.74
CA PRO A 54 -10.06 -1.64 -20.36
C PRO A 54 -9.79 -0.19 -20.79
N ASN A 55 -10.40 0.21 -21.90
CA ASN A 55 -10.52 1.62 -22.25
C ASN A 55 -11.56 2.34 -21.38
N LEU A 56 -11.55 3.67 -21.41
CA LEU A 56 -12.42 4.52 -20.60
C LEU A 56 -13.90 4.18 -20.77
N ARG A 57 -14.33 3.87 -22.00
CA ARG A 57 -15.73 3.49 -22.29
C ARG A 57 -16.09 2.16 -21.63
N GLN A 58 -15.21 1.17 -21.68
CA GLN A 58 -15.40 -0.12 -21.03
C GLN A 58 -15.48 0.01 -19.52
N MET A 59 -14.57 0.77 -18.89
CA MET A 59 -14.63 1.04 -17.45
C MET A 59 -15.93 1.73 -17.05
N ARG A 60 -16.31 2.83 -17.73
CA ARG A 60 -17.55 3.56 -17.45
C ARG A 60 -18.77 2.65 -17.56
N HIS A 61 -18.84 1.84 -18.62
CA HIS A 61 -19.95 0.92 -18.85
C HIS A 61 -20.03 -0.16 -17.77
N ALA A 62 -18.91 -0.78 -17.38
CA ALA A 62 -18.90 -1.83 -16.38
C ALA A 62 -19.27 -1.30 -14.98
N ILE A 63 -18.73 -0.14 -14.60
CA ILE A 63 -19.10 0.53 -13.34
C ILE A 63 -20.60 0.82 -13.34
N ALA A 64 -21.14 1.45 -14.39
CA ALA A 64 -22.55 1.78 -14.47
C ALA A 64 -23.47 0.54 -14.48
N LEU A 65 -23.07 -0.53 -15.19
CA LEU A 65 -23.84 -1.78 -15.24
C LEU A 65 -23.87 -2.48 -13.89
N MET A 66 -22.72 -2.54 -13.21
CA MET A 66 -22.61 -3.15 -11.88
C MET A 66 -23.47 -2.38 -10.88
N THR A 67 -23.32 -1.06 -10.82
CA THR A 67 -24.08 -0.24 -9.86
C THR A 67 -25.58 -0.24 -10.13
N TYR A 68 -26.01 -0.39 -11.39
CA TYR A 68 -27.42 -0.57 -11.76
C TYR A 68 -28.00 -1.92 -11.29
N ARG A 69 -27.18 -2.98 -11.21
CA ARG A 69 -27.63 -4.33 -10.81
C ARG A 69 -27.74 -4.52 -9.30
N CYS A 70 -27.00 -3.74 -8.52
CA CYS A 70 -26.98 -3.84 -7.06
C CYS A 70 -28.33 -3.43 -6.44
N ARG A 71 -28.92 -4.35 -5.66
CA ARG A 71 -30.15 -4.11 -4.88
C ARG A 71 -29.81 -3.80 -3.43
N HIS A 72 -30.79 -3.33 -2.66
CA HIS A 72 -30.69 -3.16 -1.20
C HIS A 72 -30.08 -4.42 -0.54
N ASP A 73 -29.18 -4.22 0.42
CA ASP A 73 -28.33 -5.23 1.07
C ASP A 73 -27.23 -5.86 0.21
N ASP A 74 -27.24 -5.75 -1.13
CA ASP A 74 -26.19 -6.37 -1.96
C ASP A 74 -24.79 -5.76 -1.69
N LEU A 75 -23.75 -6.61 -1.74
CA LEU A 75 -22.36 -6.16 -1.80
C LEU A 75 -22.03 -5.68 -3.21
N CYS A 76 -21.52 -4.45 -3.30
CA CYS A 76 -20.99 -3.84 -4.51
C CYS A 76 -19.50 -3.54 -4.29
N LEU A 77 -18.62 -4.41 -4.76
CA LEU A 77 -17.17 -4.29 -4.59
C LEU A 77 -16.49 -3.89 -5.91
N ILE A 78 -15.78 -2.76 -5.92
CA ILE A 78 -14.87 -2.38 -7.01
C ILE A 78 -13.44 -2.55 -6.49
N TYR A 79 -12.69 -3.44 -7.11
CA TYR A 79 -11.25 -3.55 -6.93
C TYR A 79 -10.56 -3.00 -8.17
N TYR A 80 -9.69 -2.02 -7.99
CA TYR A 80 -8.86 -1.47 -9.06
C TYR A 80 -7.39 -1.57 -8.66
N THR A 81 -6.56 -2.01 -9.61
CA THR A 81 -5.11 -2.06 -9.47
C THR A 81 -4.46 -1.53 -10.73
N GLY A 82 -3.46 -0.67 -10.56
CA GLY A 82 -2.89 0.13 -11.65
C GLY A 82 -2.24 1.40 -11.14
N TYR A 83 -1.98 2.34 -12.04
CA TYR A 83 -1.66 3.71 -11.64
C TYR A 83 -2.89 4.40 -11.09
N GLY A 84 -2.71 5.26 -10.09
CA GLY A 84 -3.72 6.20 -9.60
C GLY A 84 -3.14 7.60 -9.67
N VAL A 85 -3.92 8.59 -10.11
CA VAL A 85 -3.44 9.97 -10.23
C VAL A 85 -4.20 10.87 -9.27
N LEU A 86 -3.50 11.64 -8.45
CA LEU A 86 -4.05 12.66 -7.57
C LEU A 86 -3.84 14.05 -8.16
N ASP A 87 -4.88 14.88 -8.15
CA ASP A 87 -4.74 16.33 -8.27
C ASP A 87 -4.50 16.92 -6.88
N PRO A 88 -3.28 17.35 -6.52
CA PRO A 88 -2.99 17.90 -5.20
C PRO A 88 -3.67 19.24 -4.93
N ARG A 89 -4.16 19.95 -5.97
CA ARG A 89 -4.85 21.23 -5.82
C ARG A 89 -6.30 21.06 -5.38
N THR A 90 -6.95 20.01 -5.87
CA THR A 90 -8.37 19.74 -5.60
C THR A 90 -8.56 18.58 -4.61
N GLY A 91 -7.62 17.65 -4.55
CA GLY A 91 -7.79 16.35 -3.89
C GLY A 91 -8.60 15.36 -4.71
N ALA A 92 -8.84 15.66 -6.00
CA ALA A 92 -9.53 14.75 -6.92
C ALA A 92 -8.62 13.61 -7.36
N ILE A 93 -9.18 12.41 -7.44
CA ILE A 93 -8.49 11.22 -7.91
C ILE A 93 -8.93 10.89 -9.31
N TYR A 94 -8.02 10.32 -10.08
CA TYR A 94 -8.28 9.74 -11.39
C TYR A 94 -7.73 8.32 -11.43
N LEU A 95 -8.52 7.39 -11.94
CA LEU A 95 -8.14 6.02 -12.27
C LEU A 95 -7.97 5.94 -13.81
N PRO A 96 -6.74 5.92 -14.32
CA PRO A 96 -6.45 5.74 -15.72
C PRO A 96 -7.09 4.50 -16.31
N ALA A 97 -7.38 4.58 -17.61
CA ALA A 97 -7.76 3.50 -18.49
C ALA A 97 -6.61 3.20 -19.45
N SER A 98 -6.71 2.14 -20.24
CA SER A 98 -5.69 1.78 -21.22
C SER A 98 -5.45 2.85 -22.29
N ASP A 99 -6.43 3.72 -22.52
CA ASP A 99 -6.42 4.82 -23.49
C ASP A 99 -6.34 6.21 -22.82
N THR A 100 -5.94 6.28 -21.54
CA THR A 100 -5.70 7.56 -20.88
C THR A 100 -4.52 8.29 -21.53
N ASP A 101 -4.75 9.56 -21.85
CA ASP A 101 -3.71 10.48 -22.29
C ASP A 101 -3.07 11.11 -21.04
N PRO A 102 -1.76 10.91 -20.78
CA PRO A 102 -1.06 11.51 -19.65
C PRO A 102 -1.11 13.04 -19.63
N HIS A 103 -1.32 13.69 -20.77
CA HIS A 103 -1.47 15.15 -20.87
C HIS A 103 -2.91 15.62 -20.69
N ALA A 104 -3.89 14.71 -20.67
CA ALA A 104 -5.31 15.01 -20.55
C ALA A 104 -6.05 14.10 -19.57
N VAL A 105 -5.37 13.62 -18.52
CA VAL A 105 -5.88 12.68 -17.50
C VAL A 105 -7.27 13.06 -16.98
N ALA A 106 -7.49 14.34 -16.68
CA ALA A 106 -8.76 14.82 -16.15
C ALA A 106 -9.98 14.55 -17.06
N THR A 107 -9.76 14.33 -18.35
CA THR A 107 -10.82 14.06 -19.35
C THR A 107 -10.81 12.62 -19.87
N THR A 108 -9.68 11.94 -19.79
CA THR A 108 -9.45 10.60 -20.38
C THR A 108 -9.29 9.48 -19.34
N ALA A 109 -9.43 9.78 -18.04
CA ALA A 109 -9.49 8.81 -16.94
C ALA A 109 -10.85 8.82 -16.23
N ILE A 110 -11.09 7.83 -15.35
CA ILE A 110 -12.25 7.81 -14.45
C ILE A 110 -11.96 8.72 -13.26
N SER A 111 -12.73 9.79 -13.07
CA SER A 111 -12.56 10.68 -11.91
C SER A 111 -13.29 10.15 -10.66
N SER A 112 -12.83 10.56 -9.47
CA SER A 112 -13.54 10.38 -8.20
C SER A 112 -14.98 10.90 -8.27
N ASP A 113 -15.22 11.98 -9.01
CA ASP A 113 -16.55 12.55 -9.18
C ASP A 113 -17.46 11.64 -10.01
N TYR A 114 -16.93 10.99 -11.05
CA TYR A 114 -17.67 9.97 -11.80
C TYR A 114 -18.03 8.79 -10.90
N ILE A 115 -17.08 8.31 -10.09
CA ILE A 115 -17.32 7.21 -9.14
C ILE A 115 -18.42 7.61 -8.14
N ARG A 116 -18.34 8.81 -7.57
CA ARG A 116 -19.36 9.36 -6.67
C ARG A 116 -20.75 9.42 -7.32
N GLN A 117 -20.82 9.87 -8.57
CA GLN A 117 -22.08 9.95 -9.32
C GLN A 117 -22.63 8.57 -9.72
N ALA A 118 -21.74 7.62 -10.05
CA ALA A 118 -22.10 6.26 -10.41
C ALA A 118 -22.49 5.40 -9.19
N LEU A 119 -22.07 5.82 -8.00
CA LEU A 119 -22.48 5.30 -6.70
C LEU A 119 -23.43 6.30 -5.99
N PRO A 120 -24.58 6.67 -6.59
CA PRO A 120 -25.40 7.74 -6.05
C PRO A 120 -25.87 7.39 -4.63
N SER A 121 -25.77 8.39 -3.76
CA SER A 121 -26.33 8.39 -2.42
C SER A 121 -27.84 8.35 -2.51
N LEU A 122 -28.49 7.20 -2.27
CA LEU A 122 -29.95 7.18 -2.11
C LEU A 122 -30.58 5.91 -1.52
N GLN A 123 -29.84 4.89 -1.07
CA GLN A 123 -30.45 3.81 -0.28
C GLN A 123 -29.55 3.43 0.88
N GLU A 124 -30.07 3.59 2.11
CA GLU A 124 -29.57 2.96 3.33
C GLU A 124 -29.32 1.46 3.07
N GLY A 125 -28.38 0.83 3.78
CA GLY A 125 -28.16 -0.63 3.70
C GLY A 125 -27.40 -1.17 2.48
N LEU A 126 -26.73 -0.34 1.66
CA LEU A 126 -25.88 -0.85 0.58
C LEU A 126 -24.42 -0.99 1.02
N ASN A 127 -23.88 -2.22 0.99
CA ASN A 127 -22.48 -2.51 1.25
C ASN A 127 -21.65 -2.16 0.01
N ARG A 128 -21.21 -0.90 -0.10
CA ARG A 128 -20.40 -0.41 -1.23
C ARG A 128 -18.95 -0.29 -0.78
N VAL A 129 -18.06 -1.03 -1.44
CA VAL A 129 -16.65 -1.09 -1.10
C VAL A 129 -15.82 -0.82 -2.34
N MET A 130 -14.81 0.03 -2.18
CA MET A 130 -13.81 0.29 -3.20
C MET A 130 -12.44 -0.01 -2.62
N ILE A 131 -11.71 -0.90 -3.27
CA ILE A 131 -10.33 -1.26 -2.91
C ILE A 131 -9.42 -0.79 -4.04
N LEU A 132 -8.46 0.07 -3.69
CA LEU A 132 -7.50 0.67 -4.59
C LEU A 132 -6.08 0.19 -4.24
N ASP A 133 -5.58 -0.75 -5.02
CA ASP A 133 -4.17 -1.14 -4.96
C ASP A 133 -3.41 -0.42 -6.06
N CYS A 134 -3.17 0.87 -5.82
CA CYS A 134 -2.67 1.81 -6.81
C CYS A 134 -1.24 2.28 -6.54
N LEU A 135 -0.49 2.43 -7.62
CA LEU A 135 0.71 3.26 -7.65
C LEU A 135 0.31 4.74 -7.82
N TRP A 136 0.40 5.52 -6.75
CA TRP A 136 -0.08 6.90 -6.75
C TRP A 136 0.93 7.89 -7.35
N SER A 137 0.50 8.64 -8.36
CA SER A 137 1.23 9.74 -9.00
C SER A 137 0.45 11.06 -8.91
N SER A 138 1.13 12.18 -9.11
CA SER A 138 0.52 13.50 -9.10
C SER A 138 0.26 14.01 -10.52
N LEU A 139 -0.81 14.78 -10.71
CA LEU A 139 -1.02 15.51 -11.97
C LEU A 139 0.15 16.48 -12.23
N PRO A 140 0.61 16.62 -13.49
CA PRO A 140 1.59 17.63 -13.87
C PRO A 140 1.14 19.03 -13.46
N GLN A 141 1.97 19.75 -12.70
CA GLN A 141 1.72 21.14 -12.36
C GLN A 141 2.38 22.05 -13.39
N SER A 142 1.85 23.26 -13.61
CA SER A 142 2.26 24.18 -14.69
C SER A 142 3.73 24.65 -14.69
N ASN A 143 4.55 24.19 -13.73
CA ASN A 143 5.99 24.46 -13.63
C ASN A 143 6.84 23.17 -13.55
N ILE A 144 6.25 21.98 -13.70
CA ILE A 144 6.93 20.67 -13.62
C ILE A 144 6.39 19.80 -14.75
N ASP A 145 7.17 19.69 -15.84
CA ASP A 145 6.75 19.02 -17.08
C ASP A 145 6.71 17.48 -16.98
N ASN A 146 7.14 16.89 -15.87
CA ASN A 146 7.16 15.43 -15.67
C ASN A 146 6.14 14.98 -14.62
N PRO A 147 5.35 13.91 -14.89
CA PRO A 147 4.53 13.27 -13.87
C PRO A 147 5.45 12.82 -12.75
N THR A 148 5.31 13.46 -11.60
CA THR A 148 6.08 13.08 -10.42
C THR A 148 5.22 12.09 -9.67
N MET A 149 5.75 10.90 -9.42
CA MET A 149 5.18 9.98 -8.43
C MET A 149 4.83 10.79 -7.17
N LEU A 150 3.72 10.48 -6.50
CA LEU A 150 3.45 11.11 -5.21
C LEU A 150 4.52 10.61 -4.25
N GLN A 151 5.65 11.32 -4.23
CA GLN A 151 6.63 11.29 -3.18
C GLN A 151 5.86 11.66 -1.92
N GLY A 152 6.08 10.94 -0.82
CA GLY A 152 5.35 11.05 0.45
C GLY A 152 5.41 12.44 1.10
N GLY A 153 4.88 13.46 0.44
CA GLY A 153 4.51 14.76 0.97
C GLY A 153 3.17 14.60 1.65
N MET A 154 3.18 13.86 2.76
CA MET A 154 2.04 13.73 3.65
C MET A 154 2.40 14.40 4.96
N SER A 155 1.37 15.01 5.57
CA SER A 155 1.42 15.42 6.97
C SER A 155 2.00 14.26 7.81
N PRO A 156 2.75 14.52 8.90
CA PRO A 156 3.43 13.52 9.74
C PRO A 156 2.56 12.34 10.28
N ASN A 157 1.27 12.28 9.93
CA ASN A 157 0.31 11.26 10.30
C ASN A 157 -0.10 10.31 9.15
N GLY A 158 0.53 10.36 7.97
CA GLY A 158 0.30 9.35 6.92
C GLY A 158 -1.10 9.34 6.28
N HIS A 159 -1.80 10.47 6.22
CA HIS A 159 -3.12 10.58 5.56
C HIS A 159 -3.05 11.24 4.19
N LEU A 160 -3.64 10.59 3.18
CA LEU A 160 -3.90 11.17 1.87
C LEU A 160 -5.16 12.02 2.03
N PRO A 161 -5.11 13.35 1.90
CA PRO A 161 -6.33 14.15 1.92
C PRO A 161 -7.11 13.88 0.63
N MET A 162 -8.04 12.93 0.69
CA MET A 162 -8.97 12.58 -0.40
C MET A 162 -10.39 13.10 -0.11
N PRO A 163 -10.59 14.42 0.08
CA PRO A 163 -11.91 14.96 0.41
C PRO A 163 -12.95 14.66 -0.68
N HIS A 164 -12.51 14.44 -1.93
CA HIS A 164 -13.41 14.07 -3.02
C HIS A 164 -13.96 12.64 -2.93
N LEU A 165 -13.35 11.77 -2.12
CA LEU A 165 -13.94 10.46 -1.81
C LEU A 165 -14.61 10.45 -0.43
N ALA A 166 -14.39 11.48 0.40
CA ALA A 166 -15.00 11.62 1.72
C ALA A 166 -16.55 11.70 1.70
N ASP A 167 -17.14 12.10 0.57
CA ASP A 167 -18.59 12.14 0.35
C ASP A 167 -19.10 11.00 -0.56
N CYS A 168 -18.24 10.04 -0.93
CA CYS A 168 -18.69 8.86 -1.64
C CYS A 168 -19.41 7.95 -0.65
N ASN A 169 -20.59 7.41 -0.95
CA ASN A 169 -21.24 6.42 -0.09
C ASN A 169 -20.57 5.04 -0.26
N CYS A 170 -19.27 4.92 0.00
CA CYS A 170 -18.52 3.67 -0.09
C CYS A 170 -17.33 3.68 0.87
N ALA A 171 -17.04 2.55 1.50
CA ALA A 171 -15.78 2.38 2.19
C ALA A 171 -14.65 2.27 1.17
N LEU A 172 -13.59 3.05 1.36
CA LEU A 172 -12.40 3.05 0.53
C LEU A 172 -11.24 2.44 1.29
N LEU A 173 -10.62 1.40 0.75
CA LEU A 173 -9.32 0.90 1.22
C LEU A 173 -8.27 1.16 0.14
N THR A 174 -7.13 1.73 0.52
CA THR A 174 -6.00 1.93 -0.39
C THR A 174 -4.68 1.66 0.30
N ALA A 175 -3.69 1.20 -0.46
CA ALA A 175 -2.30 1.20 -0.02
C ALA A 175 -1.62 2.52 -0.40
N LEU A 176 -0.61 2.91 0.38
CA LEU A 176 0.36 3.93 -0.01
C LEU A 176 1.77 3.46 0.28
N ALA A 177 2.60 3.34 -0.74
CA ALA A 177 4.01 3.01 -0.59
C ALA A 177 4.89 4.27 -0.45
N SER A 178 6.06 4.15 0.20
CA SER A 178 7.08 5.20 0.21
C SER A 178 7.94 5.22 -1.05
N SER A 179 8.82 6.22 -1.11
CA SER A 179 9.76 6.48 -2.22
C SER A 179 10.72 5.33 -2.52
N ALA A 180 10.86 4.37 -1.61
CA ALA A 180 11.83 3.28 -1.65
C ALA A 180 11.49 2.19 -2.67
N ASN A 181 10.31 1.62 -2.53
CA ASN A 181 9.77 0.63 -3.44
C ASN A 181 8.30 0.99 -3.64
N PRO A 182 7.97 1.72 -4.72
CA PRO A 182 6.66 2.34 -4.84
C PRO A 182 5.57 1.28 -5.13
N TRP A 183 5.95 0.08 -5.60
CA TRP A 183 5.04 -1.05 -5.75
C TRP A 183 5.71 -2.36 -5.36
N PRO A 184 5.82 -2.65 -4.06
CA PRO A 184 6.51 -3.84 -3.60
C PRO A 184 5.72 -5.08 -3.96
N THR A 185 6.42 -6.03 -4.54
CA THR A 185 5.88 -7.31 -4.98
C THR A 185 6.50 -8.45 -4.18
N VAL A 186 5.73 -9.51 -3.99
CA VAL A 186 6.26 -10.81 -3.54
C VAL A 186 6.77 -11.61 -4.74
N ASP A 187 7.56 -12.65 -4.51
CA ASP A 187 8.14 -13.51 -5.56
C ASP A 187 7.11 -14.10 -6.55
N LEU A 188 5.83 -14.08 -6.19
CA LEU A 188 4.69 -14.50 -7.02
C LEU A 188 4.22 -13.44 -8.03
N GLY A 189 4.88 -12.28 -8.09
CA GLY A 189 4.50 -11.15 -8.97
C GLY A 189 3.27 -10.37 -8.49
N LEU A 190 2.75 -10.68 -7.29
CA LEU A 190 1.65 -9.94 -6.67
C LEU A 190 2.17 -8.74 -5.91
N SER A 191 1.42 -7.65 -5.88
CA SER A 191 1.69 -6.58 -4.94
C SER A 191 1.57 -7.10 -3.50
N LEU A 192 2.32 -6.50 -2.59
CA LEU A 192 2.30 -6.87 -1.18
C LEU A 192 0.91 -6.65 -0.56
N TYR A 193 0.23 -5.56 -0.96
CA TYR A 193 -1.14 -5.27 -0.52
C TYR A 193 -2.11 -6.37 -0.97
N THR A 194 -2.09 -6.75 -2.25
CA THR A 194 -3.00 -7.77 -2.78
C THR A 194 -2.66 -9.16 -2.27
N HIS A 195 -1.37 -9.46 -2.05
CA HIS A 195 -0.93 -10.68 -1.41
C HIS A 195 -1.59 -10.85 -0.02
N TYR A 196 -1.45 -9.86 0.85
CA TYR A 196 -2.05 -9.94 2.18
C TYR A 196 -3.58 -9.87 2.12
N LEU A 197 -4.17 -9.08 1.22
CA LEU A 197 -5.63 -9.08 1.03
C LEU A 197 -6.16 -10.50 0.73
N ILE A 198 -5.53 -11.20 -0.22
CA ILE A 198 -5.88 -12.58 -0.58
C ILE A 198 -5.64 -13.51 0.61
N GLU A 199 -4.49 -13.40 1.26
CA GLU A 199 -4.18 -14.23 2.43
C GLU A 199 -5.24 -14.07 3.52
N GLY A 200 -5.56 -12.84 3.92
CA GLY A 200 -6.52 -12.55 4.97
C GLY A 200 -7.91 -13.14 4.67
N ILE A 201 -8.43 -12.96 3.45
CA ILE A 201 -9.76 -13.47 3.08
C ILE A 201 -9.81 -14.98 2.90
N THR A 202 -8.76 -15.60 2.35
CA THR A 202 -8.76 -17.04 2.03
C THR A 202 -8.35 -17.90 3.22
N THR A 203 -7.48 -17.37 4.08
CA THR A 203 -7.09 -18.06 5.30
C THR A 203 -8.07 -17.80 6.43
N GLY A 204 -8.85 -16.71 6.40
CA GLY A 204 -9.72 -16.27 7.50
C GLY A 204 -8.98 -15.52 8.61
N LEU A 205 -7.70 -15.19 8.44
CA LEU A 205 -6.94 -14.38 9.40
C LEU A 205 -7.40 -12.92 9.46
N ALA A 206 -8.15 -12.47 8.45
CA ALA A 206 -8.73 -11.14 8.46
C ALA A 206 -9.90 -11.00 9.44
N ASP A 207 -10.51 -12.08 9.92
CA ASP A 207 -11.53 -12.04 10.99
C ASP A 207 -10.84 -11.74 12.34
N THR A 208 -10.72 -10.45 12.65
CA THR A 208 -9.92 -9.98 13.79
C THR A 208 -10.70 -9.95 15.09
N ASP A 209 -12.04 -9.94 15.02
CA ASP A 209 -12.93 -9.99 16.19
C ASP A 209 -13.54 -11.38 16.44
N ALA A 210 -13.31 -12.33 15.54
CA ALA A 210 -13.74 -13.72 15.59
C ALA A 210 -15.28 -13.88 15.57
N ASP A 211 -15.99 -13.00 14.88
CA ASP A 211 -17.45 -13.05 14.75
C ASP A 211 -17.93 -14.00 13.62
N GLY A 212 -16.99 -14.52 12.82
CA GLY A 212 -17.25 -15.44 11.70
C GLY A 212 -17.57 -14.75 10.38
N GLY A 213 -17.50 -13.42 10.34
CA GLY A 213 -17.54 -12.58 9.16
C GLY A 213 -16.19 -11.88 8.94
N ILE A 214 -15.97 -11.39 7.71
CA ILE A 214 -14.86 -10.48 7.42
C ILE A 214 -15.48 -9.16 7.04
N SER A 215 -15.43 -8.21 7.97
CA SER A 215 -15.91 -6.84 7.81
C SER A 215 -14.87 -5.94 7.12
N ILE A 216 -15.16 -4.65 6.97
CA ILE A 216 -14.18 -3.70 6.43
C ILE A 216 -13.13 -3.36 7.50
N ASP A 217 -13.57 -3.21 8.75
CA ASP A 217 -12.70 -2.88 9.89
C ASP A 217 -11.70 -4.01 10.14
N ASP A 218 -12.16 -5.26 9.98
CA ASP A 218 -11.34 -6.47 9.93
C ASP A 218 -10.23 -6.40 8.88
N LEU A 219 -10.61 -6.14 7.62
CA LEU A 219 -9.64 -6.01 6.54
C LEU A 219 -8.65 -4.90 6.80
N GLN A 220 -9.10 -3.73 7.28
CA GLN A 220 -8.21 -2.64 7.61
C GLN A 220 -7.23 -3.03 8.73
N THR A 221 -7.74 -3.60 9.81
CA THR A 221 -6.95 -3.96 10.99
C THR A 221 -5.91 -5.02 10.63
N TYR A 222 -6.32 -6.06 9.91
CA TYR A 222 -5.44 -7.12 9.44
C TYR A 222 -4.39 -6.58 8.46
N LEU A 223 -4.78 -5.80 7.44
CA LEU A 223 -3.83 -5.26 6.47
C LEU A 223 -2.84 -4.29 7.13
N ALA A 224 -3.29 -3.45 8.07
CA ALA A 224 -2.42 -2.55 8.83
C ALA A 224 -1.36 -3.33 9.61
N ARG A 225 -1.78 -4.41 10.28
CA ARG A 225 -0.87 -5.30 10.99
C ARG A 225 0.12 -5.97 10.03
N ALA A 226 -0.38 -6.70 9.04
CA ALA A 226 0.44 -7.49 8.12
C ALA A 226 1.45 -6.63 7.33
N LEU A 227 1.03 -5.45 6.87
CA LEU A 227 1.91 -4.52 6.17
C LEU A 227 2.95 -3.88 7.12
N SER A 228 2.58 -3.57 8.37
CA SER A 228 3.55 -3.08 9.35
C SER A 228 4.63 -4.11 9.68
N GLU A 229 4.26 -5.40 9.74
CA GLU A 229 5.19 -6.51 10.02
C GLU A 229 6.11 -6.83 8.85
N SER A 230 5.66 -6.53 7.63
CA SER A 230 6.53 -6.58 6.45
C SER A 230 7.63 -5.50 6.47
N HIS A 231 7.54 -4.55 7.41
CA HIS A 231 8.43 -3.39 7.58
C HIS A 231 8.72 -2.63 6.29
N THR A 232 7.81 -2.75 5.32
CA THR A 232 7.82 -1.90 4.14
C THR A 232 7.06 -0.64 4.52
N ASP A 233 7.48 0.53 4.05
CA ASP A 233 6.73 1.77 4.24
C ASP A 233 5.45 1.79 3.38
N ILE A 234 4.59 0.79 3.55
CA ILE A 234 3.24 0.76 2.99
C ILE A 234 2.26 1.00 4.12
N PHE A 235 1.45 2.03 3.98
CA PHE A 235 0.39 2.33 4.92
C PHE A 235 -0.95 2.02 4.26
N PRO A 236 -1.72 1.05 4.79
CA PRO A 236 -3.11 0.92 4.39
C PRO A 236 -3.89 2.08 4.98
N ILE A 237 -4.63 2.78 4.13
CA ILE A 237 -5.57 3.82 4.52
C ILE A 237 -6.97 3.29 4.25
N ALA A 238 -7.79 3.27 5.29
CA ALA A 238 -9.23 3.18 5.14
C ALA A 238 -9.85 4.57 5.32
N LEU A 239 -10.75 4.95 4.41
CA LEU A 239 -11.61 6.12 4.55
C LEU A 239 -13.06 5.65 4.60
N TYR A 240 -13.75 6.02 5.67
CA TYR A 240 -15.14 5.70 5.92
C TYR A 240 -16.01 6.93 5.77
N THR A 241 -17.12 6.76 5.08
CA THR A 241 -17.96 7.86 4.65
C THR A 241 -19.41 7.39 4.73
N HIS A 242 -20.11 7.92 5.73
CA HIS A 242 -21.42 7.47 6.23
C HIS A 242 -21.34 6.18 7.08
N ASN A 243 -21.32 6.37 8.39
CA ASN A 243 -21.32 5.31 9.42
C ASN A 243 -22.54 4.41 9.26
N GLU A 244 -22.33 3.11 9.04
CA GLU A 244 -23.21 1.97 9.43
C GLU A 244 -22.71 0.63 8.83
N THR A 245 -21.77 0.63 7.88
CA THR A 245 -21.31 -0.61 7.20
C THR A 245 -19.99 -1.18 7.70
N ALA A 246 -19.30 -0.51 8.64
CA ALA A 246 -17.97 -0.90 9.13
C ALA A 246 -17.97 -2.34 9.70
N ASP A 247 -18.93 -2.62 10.59
CA ASP A 247 -19.12 -3.92 11.24
C ASP A 247 -19.95 -4.91 10.39
N THR A 248 -20.36 -4.53 9.17
CA THR A 248 -21.17 -5.44 8.35
C THR A 248 -20.26 -6.42 7.61
N PRO A 249 -20.44 -7.74 7.77
CA PRO A 249 -19.56 -8.71 7.14
C PRO A 249 -19.72 -8.69 5.62
N LEU A 250 -18.61 -8.45 4.92
CA LEU A 250 -18.54 -8.45 3.45
C LEU A 250 -18.46 -9.88 2.91
N LEU A 251 -17.63 -10.68 3.57
CA LEU A 251 -17.32 -12.06 3.21
C LEU A 251 -17.55 -12.95 4.43
N ALA A 252 -17.92 -14.20 4.17
CA ALA A 252 -17.96 -15.19 5.22
C ALA A 252 -16.54 -15.71 5.45
N VAL A 253 -16.20 -15.98 6.69
CA VAL A 253 -14.92 -16.57 7.05
C VAL A 253 -14.87 -18.00 6.49
N PRO A 254 -13.76 -18.42 5.85
CA PRO A 254 -13.62 -19.80 5.40
C PRO A 254 -13.76 -20.77 6.59
N PRO A 255 -14.15 -22.03 6.38
CA PRO A 255 -14.31 -23.00 7.45
C PRO A 255 -13.11 -23.04 8.40
N TYR A 256 -13.39 -23.23 9.69
CA TYR A 256 -12.34 -23.35 10.71
C TYR A 256 -11.27 -24.37 10.30
N SER A 257 -10.01 -24.00 10.48
CA SER A 257 -8.86 -24.91 10.35
C SER A 257 -7.96 -24.80 11.59
N PRO A 258 -7.44 -25.92 12.12
CA PRO A 258 -6.49 -25.88 13.23
C PRO A 258 -5.24 -25.05 12.89
N GLU A 259 -4.79 -25.08 11.63
CA GLU A 259 -3.66 -24.30 11.14
C GLU A 259 -3.88 -22.79 11.29
N ARG A 260 -5.10 -22.28 11.07
CA ARG A 260 -5.44 -20.86 11.25
C ARG A 260 -5.29 -20.45 12.71
N GLU A 261 -5.82 -21.23 13.64
CA GLU A 261 -5.78 -20.91 15.07
C GLU A 261 -4.34 -20.89 15.61
N TYR A 262 -3.53 -21.86 15.18
CA TYR A 262 -2.10 -21.89 15.50
C TYR A 262 -1.36 -20.69 14.92
N ARG A 263 -1.60 -20.39 13.65
CA ARG A 263 -0.97 -19.26 12.94
C ARG A 263 -1.35 -17.92 13.57
N SER A 264 -2.62 -17.69 13.88
CA SER A 264 -3.09 -16.45 14.52
C SER A 264 -2.43 -16.24 15.87
N SER A 265 -2.31 -17.29 16.69
CA SER A 265 -1.62 -17.21 17.99
C SER A 265 -0.13 -16.90 17.83
N LEU A 266 0.50 -17.49 16.81
CA LEU A 266 1.90 -17.24 16.49
C LEU A 266 2.14 -15.79 16.04
N GLU A 267 1.30 -15.27 15.13
CA GLU A 267 1.35 -13.88 14.67
C GLU A 267 1.21 -12.91 15.83
N GLU A 268 0.29 -13.15 16.76
CA GLU A 268 0.12 -12.30 17.95
C GLU A 268 1.42 -12.24 18.79
N TYR A 269 2.06 -13.39 19.05
CA TYR A 269 3.32 -13.42 19.79
C TYR A 269 4.48 -12.79 19.01
N ALA A 270 4.58 -13.07 17.71
CA ALA A 270 5.62 -12.52 16.85
C ALA A 270 5.50 -10.98 16.80
N HIS A 271 4.29 -10.46 16.59
CA HIS A 271 4.01 -9.02 16.59
C HIS A 271 4.39 -8.37 17.93
N ARG A 272 3.89 -8.92 19.03
CA ARG A 272 4.11 -8.40 20.39
C ARG A 272 5.58 -8.31 20.78
N HIS A 273 6.41 -9.18 20.20
CA HIS A 273 7.83 -9.30 20.52
C HIS A 273 8.73 -9.00 19.33
N GLN A 274 8.22 -8.30 18.30
CA GLN A 274 8.99 -7.85 17.12
C GLN A 274 9.80 -8.98 16.46
N GLY A 275 9.14 -10.09 16.14
CA GLY A 275 9.78 -11.23 15.48
C GLY A 275 10.64 -12.10 16.41
N HIS A 276 10.46 -12.00 17.73
CA HIS A 276 11.04 -12.92 18.70
C HIS A 276 9.98 -13.75 19.38
N ILE A 277 10.22 -15.06 19.54
CA ILE A 277 9.32 -15.95 20.29
C ILE A 277 10.02 -16.30 21.61
N PRO A 278 9.63 -15.69 22.75
CA PRO A 278 10.20 -16.03 24.05
C PRO A 278 9.99 -17.51 24.40
N PRO A 279 10.85 -18.11 25.24
CA PRO A 279 10.70 -19.50 25.67
C PRO A 279 9.33 -19.80 26.30
N ALA A 280 8.75 -18.85 27.03
CA ALA A 280 7.41 -18.97 27.61
C ALA A 280 6.34 -19.12 26.52
N SER A 281 6.36 -18.26 25.51
CA SER A 281 5.42 -18.32 24.37
C SER A 281 5.64 -19.58 23.53
N ARG A 282 6.89 -20.05 23.37
CA ARG A 282 7.18 -21.29 22.66
C ARG A 282 6.56 -22.51 23.33
N ASN A 283 6.59 -22.60 24.66
CA ASN A 283 5.91 -23.68 25.39
C ASN A 283 4.38 -23.63 25.20
N ILE A 284 3.79 -22.44 25.13
CA ILE A 284 2.35 -22.26 24.88
C ILE A 284 2.02 -22.72 23.46
N LEU A 285 2.80 -22.30 22.46
CA LEU A 285 2.62 -22.71 21.07
C LEU A 285 2.81 -24.22 20.89
N GLU A 286 3.80 -24.83 21.52
CA GLU A 286 3.98 -26.29 21.49
C GLU A 286 2.76 -27.03 22.07
N PHE A 287 2.22 -26.54 23.19
CA PHE A 287 1.00 -27.08 23.77
C PHE A 287 -0.20 -26.92 22.82
N LEU A 288 -0.37 -25.74 22.23
CA LEU A 288 -1.44 -25.44 21.28
C LEU A 288 -1.36 -26.35 20.04
N ARG A 289 -0.15 -26.50 19.47
CA ARG A 289 0.13 -27.43 18.35
C ARG A 289 -0.33 -28.85 18.68
N HIS A 290 -0.04 -29.34 19.89
CA HIS A 290 -0.46 -30.66 20.34
C HIS A 290 -1.98 -30.78 20.51
N GLN A 291 -2.64 -29.75 21.06
CA GLN A 291 -4.11 -29.72 21.21
C GLN A 291 -4.81 -29.73 19.85
N LEU A 292 -4.28 -28.96 18.90
CA LEU A 292 -4.82 -28.79 17.55
C LEU A 292 -4.44 -29.95 16.61
N GLY A 293 -3.59 -30.89 17.05
CA GLY A 293 -3.17 -32.04 16.24
C GLY A 293 -2.27 -31.70 15.06
N ILE A 294 -1.64 -30.52 15.06
CA ILE A 294 -0.79 -30.04 13.96
C ILE A 294 0.54 -30.78 13.98
N SER A 295 0.95 -31.31 12.84
CA SER A 295 2.25 -31.99 12.73
C SER A 295 3.42 -31.02 12.92
N VAL A 296 4.58 -31.53 13.33
CA VAL A 296 5.79 -30.71 13.49
C VAL A 296 6.18 -30.04 12.16
N TYR A 297 5.98 -30.74 11.06
CA TYR A 297 6.28 -30.22 9.72
C TYR A 297 5.37 -29.03 9.37
N GLN A 298 4.04 -29.18 9.56
CA GLN A 298 3.09 -28.10 9.32
C GLN A 298 3.36 -26.89 10.20
N SER A 299 3.65 -27.08 11.50
CA SER A 299 3.96 -25.96 12.39
C SER A 299 5.25 -25.26 12.00
N GLN A 300 6.27 -25.99 11.53
CA GLN A 300 7.52 -25.41 11.03
C GLN A 300 7.32 -24.57 9.76
N GLU A 301 6.45 -25.01 8.86
CA GLU A 301 6.11 -24.25 7.65
C GLU A 301 5.36 -22.96 8.00
N ILE A 302 4.37 -23.04 8.90
CA ILE A 302 3.66 -21.86 9.42
C ILE A 302 4.64 -20.91 10.12
N GLU A 303 5.51 -21.43 10.98
CA GLU A 303 6.52 -20.63 11.67
C GLU A 303 7.50 -19.98 10.71
N ALA A 304 7.98 -20.68 9.68
CA ALA A 304 8.86 -20.09 8.68
C ALA A 304 8.18 -18.93 7.96
N ASN A 305 6.92 -19.09 7.56
CA ASN A 305 6.17 -18.07 6.82
C ASN A 305 5.89 -16.83 7.67
N VAL A 306 5.44 -17.01 8.93
CA VAL A 306 5.17 -15.88 9.84
C VAL A 306 6.44 -15.14 10.23
N MET A 307 7.57 -15.85 10.35
CA MET A 307 8.83 -15.26 10.82
C MET A 307 9.69 -14.67 9.70
N ALA A 308 9.46 -15.04 8.44
CA ALA A 308 10.25 -14.58 7.30
C ALA A 308 10.32 -13.04 7.16
N PRO A 309 9.21 -12.28 7.28
CA PRO A 309 9.26 -10.82 7.18
C PRO A 309 10.18 -10.17 8.22
N TYR A 310 10.10 -10.63 9.48
CA TYR A 310 10.96 -10.13 10.56
C TYR A 310 12.44 -10.47 10.33
N ALA A 311 12.74 -11.66 9.80
CA ALA A 311 14.11 -12.04 9.48
C ALA A 311 14.69 -11.17 8.36
N HIS A 312 13.92 -10.94 7.29
CA HIS A 312 14.32 -10.07 6.18
C HIS A 312 14.55 -8.62 6.64
N HIS A 313 13.65 -8.08 7.46
CA HIS A 313 13.80 -6.73 8.00
C HIS A 313 15.06 -6.59 8.87
N LYS A 314 15.32 -7.59 9.73
CA LYS A 314 16.52 -7.62 10.55
C LYS A 314 17.79 -7.63 9.71
N ASP A 315 17.83 -8.44 8.65
CA ASP A 315 18.95 -8.47 7.72
C ASP A 315 19.14 -7.12 7.01
N SER A 316 18.05 -6.46 6.60
CA SER A 316 18.09 -5.09 6.05
C SER A 316 18.65 -4.08 7.06
N CYS A 317 18.18 -4.11 8.31
CA CYS A 317 18.69 -3.26 9.39
C CYS A 317 20.18 -3.50 9.64
N ASP A 318 20.62 -4.75 9.67
CA ASP A 318 22.01 -5.12 9.88
C ASP A 318 22.91 -4.66 8.73
N ARG A 319 22.47 -4.81 7.48
CA ARG A 319 23.17 -4.29 6.28
C ARG A 319 23.31 -2.77 6.31
N TYR A 320 22.22 -2.06 6.61
CA TYR A 320 22.25 -0.60 6.73
C TYR A 320 23.21 -0.15 7.84
N ARG A 321 23.14 -0.80 9.02
CA ARG A 321 24.05 -0.51 10.14
C ARG A 321 25.51 -0.69 9.74
N GLN A 322 25.86 -1.80 9.09
CA GLN A 322 27.24 -2.07 8.64
C GLN A 322 27.73 -1.00 7.64
N ALA A 323 26.88 -0.65 6.66
CA ALA A 323 27.16 0.40 5.69
C ALA A 323 27.37 1.77 6.33
N MET A 324 26.52 2.13 7.29
CA MET A 324 26.61 3.37 8.05
C MET A 324 27.92 3.44 8.86
N LEU A 325 28.27 2.36 9.57
CA LEU A 325 29.52 2.30 10.34
C LEU A 325 30.75 2.44 9.43
N ALA A 326 30.77 1.75 8.28
CA ALA A 326 31.85 1.88 7.29
C ALA A 326 31.97 3.30 6.73
N ALA A 327 30.84 3.99 6.50
CA ALA A 327 30.84 5.38 6.05
C ALA A 327 31.42 6.33 7.11
N LEU A 328 31.14 6.08 8.40
CA LEU A 328 31.67 6.87 9.52
C LEU A 328 33.16 6.65 9.76
N GLU A 329 33.68 5.46 9.47
CA GLU A 329 35.12 5.20 9.48
C GLU A 329 35.85 5.97 8.37
N LEU A 330 35.19 6.17 7.23
CA LEU A 330 35.76 6.90 6.10
C LEU A 330 35.74 8.42 6.31
N GLU A 331 34.62 8.97 6.76
CA GLU A 331 34.44 10.42 6.93
C GLU A 331 33.51 10.74 8.12
N ASN A 332 34.03 11.51 9.08
CA ASN A 332 33.24 11.99 10.22
C ASN A 332 33.55 13.48 10.50
N PRO A 333 32.58 14.40 10.34
CA PRO A 333 31.17 14.19 10.01
C PRO A 333 30.94 13.77 8.55
N LEU A 334 29.88 12.99 8.30
CA LEU A 334 29.54 12.49 6.95
C LEU A 334 29.34 13.63 5.94
N GLY A 335 30.06 13.58 4.83
CA GLY A 335 29.90 14.48 3.70
C GLY A 335 28.58 14.26 2.95
N LYS A 336 28.18 15.25 2.14
CA LYS A 336 26.96 15.18 1.31
C LYS A 336 26.86 13.92 0.43
N PRO A 337 27.95 13.43 -0.21
CA PRO A 337 27.88 12.23 -1.05
C PRO A 337 27.51 10.96 -0.27
N LEU A 338 28.12 10.75 0.89
CA LEU A 338 27.85 9.58 1.74
C LEU A 338 26.43 9.64 2.32
N LYS A 339 25.94 10.82 2.69
CA LYS A 339 24.54 11.00 3.11
C LYS A 339 23.56 10.60 2.02
N LYS A 340 23.78 11.07 0.78
CA LYS A 340 22.94 10.67 -0.37
C LYS A 340 23.00 9.17 -0.65
N TRP A 341 24.19 8.58 -0.51
CA TRP A 341 24.35 7.15 -0.69
C TRP A 341 23.63 6.34 0.39
N LEU A 342 23.71 6.75 1.66
CA LEU A 342 22.95 6.11 2.75
C LEU A 342 21.44 6.30 2.57
N GLN A 343 20.98 7.47 2.10
CA GLN A 343 19.57 7.69 1.74
C GLN A 343 19.10 6.73 0.62
N HIS A 344 19.94 6.53 -0.39
CA HIS A 344 19.66 5.57 -1.45
C HIS A 344 19.70 4.12 -0.93
N LEU A 345 20.64 3.77 -0.06
CA LEU A 345 20.68 2.45 0.54
C LEU A 345 19.46 2.18 1.44
N GLN A 346 19.04 3.19 2.22
CA GLN A 346 17.79 3.14 2.99
C GLN A 346 16.61 2.81 2.07
N SER A 347 16.53 3.49 0.92
CA SER A 347 15.46 3.28 -0.05
C SER A 347 15.51 1.87 -0.67
N GLU A 348 16.69 1.39 -1.05
CA GLU A 348 16.85 0.03 -1.60
C GLU A 348 16.53 -1.08 -0.58
N LEU A 349 16.78 -0.83 0.71
CA LEU A 349 16.49 -1.77 1.79
C LEU A 349 15.06 -1.65 2.35
N ALA A 350 14.25 -0.74 1.79
CA ALA A 350 12.88 -0.43 2.22
C ALA A 350 12.77 -0.11 3.73
N LEU A 351 13.79 0.55 4.30
CA LEU A 351 13.83 0.88 5.73
C LEU A 351 13.11 2.20 6.02
N SER A 352 12.24 2.17 7.03
CA SER A 352 11.54 3.36 7.49
C SER A 352 12.49 4.39 8.11
N TYR A 353 12.04 5.64 8.21
CA TYR A 353 12.79 6.66 8.93
C TYR A 353 12.99 6.32 10.41
N GLU A 354 12.01 5.62 11.02
CA GLU A 354 12.08 5.18 12.40
C GLU A 354 13.15 4.10 12.61
N ASP A 355 13.25 3.15 11.67
CA ASP A 355 14.29 2.13 11.67
C ASP A 355 15.68 2.76 11.61
N VAL A 356 15.89 3.71 10.70
CA VAL A 356 17.16 4.43 10.58
C VAL A 356 17.46 5.22 11.87
N CYS A 357 16.47 5.91 12.44
CA CYS A 357 16.63 6.61 13.71
C CYS A 357 17.03 5.67 14.86
N ALA A 358 16.42 4.48 14.94
CA ALA A 358 16.75 3.48 15.94
C ALA A 358 18.17 2.95 15.76
N ILE A 359 18.59 2.68 14.52
CA ILE A 359 19.95 2.22 14.19
C ILE A 359 20.99 3.30 14.52
N GLU A 360 20.73 4.56 14.16
CA GLU A 360 21.59 5.70 14.49
C GLU A 360 21.75 5.85 16.02
N ALA A 361 20.64 5.79 16.76
CA ALA A 361 20.65 5.90 18.22
C ALA A 361 21.44 4.76 18.87
N GLN A 362 21.29 3.52 18.39
CA GLN A 362 22.06 2.37 18.89
C GLN A 362 23.56 2.54 18.62
N ALA A 363 23.94 2.99 17.41
CA ALA A 363 25.34 3.23 17.06
C ALA A 363 26.01 4.30 17.94
N MET A 364 25.25 5.29 18.44
CA MET A 364 25.72 6.31 19.37
C MET A 364 25.99 5.81 20.80
N THR A 365 25.44 4.64 21.18
CA THR A 365 25.53 4.10 22.54
C THR A 365 26.58 2.99 22.73
N HIS A 366 27.27 2.56 21.66
CA HIS A 366 28.26 1.48 21.75
C HIS A 366 29.51 1.88 22.57
N PRO A 367 29.94 1.06 23.55
CA PRO A 367 31.14 1.31 24.35
C PRO A 367 32.39 1.07 23.50
N GLY A 368 32.89 2.15 22.90
CA GLY A 368 33.96 2.15 21.89
C GLY A 368 33.88 3.35 20.93
N SER A 369 32.72 4.02 20.89
CA SER A 369 32.55 5.29 20.19
C SER A 369 33.44 6.38 20.81
N ALA A 370 34.34 6.96 20.02
CA ALA A 370 35.14 8.11 20.46
C ALA A 370 34.20 9.23 20.96
N GLY A 371 34.58 9.93 22.05
CA GLY A 371 33.71 10.88 22.77
C GLY A 371 33.06 12.00 21.93
N HIS A 372 33.50 12.18 20.68
CA HIS A 372 32.95 13.10 19.69
C HIS A 372 31.61 12.64 19.06
N LEU A 373 31.24 11.36 19.21
CA LEU A 373 29.95 10.81 18.71
C LEU A 373 28.76 11.09 19.65
N GLN A 374 29.02 11.57 20.87
CA GLN A 374 27.99 11.77 21.91
C GLN A 374 27.23 13.11 21.82
N THR A 375 27.59 14.00 20.88
CA THR A 375 27.05 15.38 20.80
C THR A 375 26.58 15.79 19.41
N LEU A 376 26.41 14.86 18.46
CA LEU A 376 26.14 15.21 17.07
C LEU A 376 24.65 15.05 16.69
N PRO A 377 24.08 15.99 15.92
CA PRO A 377 22.67 15.97 15.52
C PRO A 377 22.35 14.80 14.60
N ARG A 378 21.07 14.40 14.46
CA ARG A 378 20.61 13.42 13.45
C ARG A 378 21.14 13.81 12.06
N TRP A 379 21.88 12.92 11.40
CA TRP A 379 22.58 13.27 10.15
C TRP A 379 21.73 13.06 8.90
N LEU A 380 20.80 12.11 8.96
CA LEU A 380 19.68 11.98 8.04
C LEU A 380 18.49 12.75 8.62
N THR A 381 18.14 13.85 7.96
CA THR A 381 16.81 14.42 8.12
C THR A 381 15.79 13.45 7.53
N PRO A 382 14.51 13.52 7.95
CA PRO A 382 13.43 13.02 7.10
C PRO A 382 13.66 13.51 5.67
N ILE A 383 13.25 12.74 4.68
CA ILE A 383 13.29 13.19 3.29
C ILE A 383 12.47 14.48 3.24
N ASP A 384 13.14 15.63 3.21
CA ASP A 384 12.54 16.96 3.20
C ASP A 384 13.02 17.69 1.95
N ASP A 385 12.04 18.25 1.23
CA ASP A 385 12.09 18.80 -0.12
C ASP A 385 12.90 20.10 -0.20
N GLN A 386 14.22 20.02 0.01
CA GLN A 386 15.09 21.13 -0.33
C GLN A 386 15.72 20.92 -1.70
N GLN A 387 14.94 21.24 -2.74
CA GLN A 387 15.53 21.70 -3.99
C GLN A 387 16.45 22.90 -3.69
N PRO A 388 17.63 22.98 -4.33
CA PRO A 388 18.47 24.17 -4.20
C PRO A 388 17.72 25.38 -4.77
N LYS A 389 17.48 26.40 -3.95
CA LYS A 389 17.10 27.73 -4.44
C LYS A 389 18.18 28.20 -5.41
N LEU A 390 17.83 28.28 -6.70
CA LEU A 390 18.66 28.93 -7.71
C LEU A 390 18.94 30.39 -7.26
N PRO A 391 20.18 30.89 -7.43
CA PRO A 391 20.52 32.24 -7.02
C PRO A 391 19.71 33.26 -7.82
N ALA A 392 19.27 34.33 -7.16
CA ALA A 392 18.60 35.46 -7.79
C ALA A 392 19.49 36.01 -8.93
N HIS A 393 18.95 36.00 -10.15
CA HIS A 393 19.63 36.58 -11.31
C HIS A 393 19.84 38.08 -11.09
N VAL A 394 21.10 38.50 -11.16
CA VAL A 394 21.53 39.90 -11.26
C VAL A 394 21.04 40.48 -12.60
N PRO A 395 20.42 41.67 -12.65
CA PRO A 395 20.01 42.28 -13.90
C PRO A 395 21.21 42.94 -14.57
N ASN A 396 21.71 42.35 -15.66
CA ASN A 396 22.57 43.07 -16.61
C ASN A 396 21.68 43.72 -17.67
N GLY A 397 21.72 45.05 -17.70
CA GLY A 397 20.92 45.86 -18.61
C GLY A 397 21.52 46.04 -20.01
N ARG A 398 20.69 46.68 -20.84
CA ARG A 398 20.95 47.39 -22.13
C ARG A 398 21.21 46.47 -23.33
N ASN A 399 20.66 46.68 -24.54
CA ASN A 399 19.95 47.80 -25.17
C ASN A 399 19.32 47.34 -26.50
N GLY A 400 18.32 48.09 -27.00
CA GLY A 400 17.96 48.23 -28.42
C GLY A 400 16.53 47.77 -28.77
N GLN A 401 15.52 48.66 -28.80
CA GLN A 401 15.02 49.40 -29.99
C GLN A 401 14.33 48.47 -31.02
N ASP A 402 13.07 48.64 -31.45
CA ASP A 402 12.42 49.87 -31.90
C ASP A 402 10.91 49.68 -32.25
N TYR A 403 10.15 50.79 -32.19
CA TYR A 403 8.91 51.22 -32.89
C TYR A 403 7.74 50.24 -33.20
N TYR A 404 6.52 50.56 -32.72
CA TYR A 404 5.53 51.40 -33.43
C TYR A 404 4.30 51.69 -32.57
N ASN A 405 3.87 52.96 -32.58
CA ASN A 405 2.58 53.46 -32.11
C ASN A 405 1.90 54.06 -33.34
N SER A 406 0.73 53.55 -33.74
CA SER A 406 -0.41 54.17 -34.44
C SER A 406 -1.22 53.11 -35.16
#